data_AF-A0A9E2JV06-F1
#
_entry.id   AF-A0A9E2JV06-F1
#
_cell.length_a   1.000
_cell.length_b   1.000
_cell.length_c   1.000
_cell.angle_alpha   90.00
_cell.angle_beta   90.00
_cell.angle_gamma   90.00
#
_symmetry.space_group_name_H-M   'P 1'
#
loop_
_entity.id
_entity.type
_entity.pdbx_description
1 polymer ?
#
loop_
_entity_poly.entity_id
_entity_poly.type
_entity_poly.pdbx_seq_one_letter_code
_entity_poly.pdbx_strand_id
1 'polypeptide(L)' 'MARVDHAVANFCIEAHEEALARHSAPEIFNTDQGSQFTSPDFIKLLASREIKISMDGK' A
#
# COMPACT_ATOMS: atom_id res chain seq x y z
N MET A 1 -10.46 -8.43 -20.10
CA MET A 1 -10.32 -8.74 -18.65
C MET A 1 -8.83 -8.79 -18.37
N ALA A 2 -8.24 -7.68 -17.95
CA ALA A 2 -6.81 -7.58 -17.71
C ALA A 2 -6.45 -8.49 -16.53
N ARG A 3 -5.49 -9.40 -16.74
CA ARG A 3 -4.89 -10.21 -15.67
C ARG A 3 -4.15 -9.22 -14.78
N VAL A 4 -4.56 -9.12 -13.52
CA VAL A 4 -3.72 -8.49 -12.49
C VAL A 4 -2.59 -9.47 -12.24
N ASP A 5 -1.37 -9.11 -12.67
CA ASP A 5 -0.18 -9.92 -12.47
C ASP A 5 0.15 -10.01 -10.97
N HIS A 6 -0.25 -11.12 -10.37
CA HIS A 6 -0.16 -11.47 -8.95
C HIS A 6 1.27 -11.37 -8.36
N ALA A 7 2.30 -11.38 -9.23
CA ALA A 7 3.70 -11.32 -8.86
C ALA A 7 4.15 -9.91 -8.39
N VAL A 8 3.59 -8.84 -8.97
CA VAL A 8 3.98 -7.46 -8.63
C VAL A 8 3.39 -7.05 -7.28
N ALA A 9 2.16 -7.48 -7.00
CA ALA A 9 1.49 -7.19 -5.74
C ALA A 9 2.23 -7.77 -4.53
N ASN A 10 2.73 -9.02 -4.64
CA ASN A 10 3.46 -9.67 -3.56
C ASN A 10 4.78 -8.94 -3.24
N PHE A 11 5.52 -8.53 -4.27
CA PHE A 11 6.74 -7.74 -4.12
C PHE A 11 6.49 -6.42 -3.39
N CYS A 12 5.43 -5.69 -3.74
CA CYS A 12 5.08 -4.44 -3.08
C CYS A 12 4.72 -4.65 -1.61
N ILE A 13 4.04 -5.74 -1.26
CA ILE A 13 3.68 -6.08 0.12
C ILE A 13 4.95 -6.34 0.94
N GLU A 14 5.84 -7.21 0.46
CA GLU A 14 7.08 -7.58 1.15
C GLU A 14 7.99 -6.36 1.39
N ALA A 15 8.17 -5.51 0.38
CA ALA A 15 8.94 -4.29 0.49
C ALA A 15 8.32 -3.30 1.50
N HIS A 16 6.99 -3.27 1.60
CA HIS A 16 6.27 -2.40 2.51
C HIS A 16 6.37 -2.90 3.96
N GLU A 17 6.33 -4.21 4.18
CA GLU A 17 6.54 -4.81 5.51
C GLU A 17 7.97 -4.57 6.03
N GLU A 18 8.99 -4.76 5.19
CA GLU A 18 10.39 -4.46 5.51
C GLU A 18 10.59 -2.98 5.91
N ALA A 19 9.98 -2.06 5.15
CA ALA A 19 10.08 -0.63 5.44
C ALA A 19 9.45 -0.27 6.79
N LEU A 20 8.30 -0.86 7.12
CA LEU A 20 7.59 -0.63 8.38
C LEU A 20 8.25 -1.34 9.58
N ALA A 21 9.03 -2.40 9.35
CA ALA A 21 9.85 -3.02 10.40
C ALA A 21 11.07 -2.17 10.77
N ARG A 22 11.59 -1.38 9.81
CA ARG A 22 12.83 -0.60 9.96
C ARG A 22 12.59 0.86 10.32
N HIS A 23 11.39 1.38 10.09
CA HIS A 23 11.03 2.77 10.30
C HIS A 23 9.70 2.90 11.04
N SER A 24 9.56 3.93 11.87
CA SER A 24 8.26 4.29 12.45
C SER A 24 7.25 4.53 11.33
N ALA A 25 6.07 3.92 11.45
CA ALA A 25 5.00 4.07 10.48
C ALA A 25 4.66 5.57 10.28
N PRO A 26 4.47 6.02 9.03
CA PRO A 26 4.06 7.39 8.77
C PRO A 26 2.62 7.61 9.24
N GLU A 27 2.30 8.82 9.72
CA GLU A 27 0.91 9.20 10.03
C GLU A 27 0.03 9.29 8.77
N ILE A 28 0.64 9.62 7.63
CA ILE A 28 -0.03 9.74 6.33
C ILE A 28 0.78 8.97 5.28
N PHE A 29 0.13 8.00 4.63
CA PHE A 29 0.64 7.32 3.47
C PHE A 29 0.06 7.95 2.20
N ASN A 30 0.90 8.66 1.45
CA ASN A 30 0.56 9.15 0.12
C ASN A 30 0.78 8.03 -0.89
N THR A 31 -0.22 7.77 -1.73
CA THR A 31 -0.13 6.77 -2.79
C THR A 31 -0.63 7.35 -4.12
N ASP A 32 -0.03 6.91 -5.23
CA ASP A 32 -0.60 7.14 -6.55
C ASP A 32 -1.83 6.24 -6.78
N GLN A 33 -2.69 6.58 -7.75
CA GLN A 33 -3.90 5.80 -8.09
C GLN A 33 -3.59 4.49 -8.82
N GLY A 34 -2.37 3.96 -8.71
CA GLY A 34 -2.03 2.64 -9.21
C GLY A 34 -2.92 1.56 -8.60
N SER A 35 -3.35 0.60 -9.41
CA SER A 35 -4.20 -0.53 -8.99
C SER A 35 -3.60 -1.37 -7.85
N GLN A 36 -2.27 -1.34 -7.68
CA GLN A 36 -1.54 -2.03 -6.62
C GLN A 36 -1.77 -1.42 -5.22
N PHE A 37 -2.11 -0.13 -5.15
CA PHE A 37 -2.32 0.59 -3.89
C PHE A 37 -3.80 0.85 -3.57
N THR A 38 -4.70 0.48 -4.48
CA THR A 38 -6.15 0.59 -4.31
C THR A 38 -6.82 -0.76 -4.01
N SER A 39 -6.03 -1.84 -3.86
CA SER A 39 -6.57 -3.15 -3.50
C SER A 39 -7.16 -3.14 -2.08
N PRO A 40 -8.27 -3.85 -1.82
CA PRO A 40 -8.90 -3.89 -0.49
C PRO A 40 -7.96 -4.38 0.60
N ASP A 41 -7.05 -5.30 0.28
CA ASP A 41 -6.10 -5.87 1.24
C ASP A 41 -5.01 -4.87 1.62
N PHE A 42 -4.55 -4.04 0.66
CA PHE A 42 -3.61 -2.95 0.93
C PHE A 42 -4.24 -1.87 1.83
N ILE A 43 -5.49 -1.50 1.57
CA ILE A 43 -6.23 -0.54 2.41
C ILE A 43 -6.42 -1.08 3.84
N LYS A 44 -6.77 -2.38 3.98
CA LYS A 44 -6.91 -3.02 5.31
C LYS A 44 -5.60 -3.03 6.09
N LEU A 45 -4.47 -3.30 5.43
CA LEU A 45 -3.15 -3.28 6.06
C LEU A 45 -2.84 -1.91 6.67
N LEU A 46 -3.05 -0.83 5.91
CA LEU A 46 -2.81 0.53 6.38
C LEU A 46 -3.77 0.94 7.51
N ALA A 47 -5.05 0.61 7.37
CA ALA A 47 -6.06 0.89 8.40
C ALA A 47 -5.75 0.17 9.73
N SER A 48 -5.26 -1.07 9.68
CA SER A 48 -4.87 -1.84 10.88
C SER A 48 -3.72 -1.21 11.67
N ARG A 49 -2.98 -0.30 11.04
CA ARG A 49 -1.84 0.42 11.62
C ARG A 49 -2.16 1.90 11.90
N GLU A 50 -3.44 2.28 11.82
CA GLU A 50 -3.92 3.67 12.02
C GLU A 50 -3.27 4.68 11.06
N ILE A 51 -2.76 4.22 9.91
CA ILE A 51 -2.12 5.05 8.91
C ILE A 51 -3.19 5.68 8.02
N LYS A 52 -3.23 7.01 7.94
CA LYS A 52 -4.17 7.72 7.07
C LYS A 52 -3.70 7.63 5.63
N ILE A 53 -4.64 7.43 4.71
CA ILE A 53 -4.35 7.36 3.28
C ILE A 53 -4.74 8.69 2.65
N SER A 54 -3.80 9.32 1.96
CA SER A 54 -4.05 10.49 1.13
C SER A 54 -3.85 10.11 -0.33
N MET A 55 -4.91 10.27 -1.13
CA MET A 55 -4.93 10.02 -2.57
C MET A 55 -5.00 11.33 -3.34
N ASP A 56 -4.40 12.40 -2.81
CA ASP A 56 -4.34 13.71 -3.46
C ASP A 56 -3.35 13.64 -4.64
N GLY A 57 -3.81 12.98 -5.70
CA GLY A 57 -3.17 12.89 -6.99
C GLY A 57 -3.71 14.00 -7.89
N LYS A 58 -2.81 14.79 -8.47
CA LYS A 58 -3.11 15.59 -9.67
C LYS A 58 -3.46 14.70 -10.86
#